data_AF-A0A8D2JL06-F1
#
_entry.id   AF-A0A8D2JL06-F1
#
_cell.length_a   1.000
_cell.length_b   1.000
_cell.length_c   1.000
_cell.angle_alpha   90.00
_cell.angle_beta   90.00
_cell.angle_gamma   90.00
#
_symmetry.space_group_name_H-M   'P 1'
#
loop_
_entity.id
_entity.type
_entity.pdbx_description
1 polymer ?
#
loop_
_entity_poly.entity_id
_entity_poly.type
_entity_poly.pdbx_seq_one_letter_code
_entity_poly.pdbx_strand_id
1 'polypeptide(L)'
;MLQAGLLEELRGFHQRYNQARVAENSQDYQHGIFQSIGFKEFHQFLTTEGQCSKEASNELLEEGIQALKLVTKRYARKQVKWIQNRFLRRPGQNVPPVYSLEGSDLSQWEEKVLEPAIQIVESFFQGRQPPVQPFVLERNPEEDKRRGCMCEPCGRLIIGDREWQAHVKSKAHLSQLKKLRHQPSLPQAPACRSGGTEMGSKPDSEGGGVGAQRI
;
A
#
# COMPACT_ATOMS: atom_id res chain seq x y z
N MET A 1 -12.39 14.38 -17.65
CA MET A 1 -12.34 12.95 -18.07
C MET A 1 -13.57 12.57 -18.88
N LEU A 2 -14.77 12.51 -18.29
CA LEU A 2 -15.99 12.16 -19.04
C LEU A 2 -16.25 13.08 -20.24
N GLN A 3 -16.26 14.40 -20.01
CA GLN A 3 -16.38 15.41 -21.06
C GLN A 3 -15.25 15.38 -22.11
N ALA A 4 -14.12 14.75 -21.78
CA ALA A 4 -12.96 14.65 -22.67
C ALA A 4 -12.94 13.35 -23.48
N GLY A 5 -14.02 12.55 -23.45
CA GLY A 5 -14.15 11.36 -24.29
C GLY A 5 -13.86 10.02 -23.58
N LEU A 6 -13.87 9.97 -22.25
CA LEU A 6 -13.57 8.73 -21.52
C LEU A 6 -14.51 7.58 -21.92
N LEU A 7 -15.81 7.83 -22.10
CA LEU A 7 -16.76 6.76 -22.39
C LEU A 7 -16.51 6.14 -23.77
N GLU A 8 -16.11 6.96 -24.74
CA GLU A 8 -15.71 6.54 -26.08
C GLU A 8 -14.46 5.64 -26.02
N GLU A 9 -13.47 6.02 -25.21
CA GLU A 9 -12.28 5.20 -24.97
C GLU A 9 -12.65 3.84 -24.36
N LEU A 10 -13.52 3.84 -23.33
CA LEU A 10 -13.95 2.62 -22.63
C LEU A 10 -14.74 1.69 -23.54
N ARG A 11 -15.66 2.22 -24.35
CA ARG A 11 -16.40 1.47 -25.38
C ARG A 11 -15.45 0.88 -26.41
N GLY A 12 -14.53 1.70 -26.93
CA GLY A 12 -13.54 1.25 -27.92
C GLY A 12 -12.60 0.18 -27.36
N PHE A 13 -12.25 0.24 -26.08
CA PHE A 13 -11.49 -0.82 -25.41
C PHE A 13 -12.33 -2.08 -25.18
N HIS A 14 -13.60 -1.91 -24.76
CA HIS A 14 -14.51 -3.03 -24.57
C HIS A 14 -14.70 -3.84 -25.85
N GLN A 15 -15.03 -3.18 -26.96
CA GLN A 15 -15.26 -3.81 -28.25
C GLN A 15 -14.01 -4.53 -28.78
N ARG A 16 -12.84 -3.91 -28.68
CA ARG A 16 -11.60 -4.48 -29.25
C ARG A 16 -10.98 -5.60 -28.41
N TYR A 17 -11.09 -5.53 -27.08
CA TYR A 17 -10.29 -6.40 -26.20
C TYR A 17 -11.10 -7.12 -25.13
N ASN A 18 -12.24 -6.58 -24.72
CA ASN A 18 -13.01 -7.13 -23.61
C ASN A 18 -14.11 -8.08 -24.07
N GLN A 19 -14.79 -7.79 -25.18
CA GLN A 19 -15.99 -8.47 -25.61
C GLN A 19 -15.78 -9.98 -25.80
N ALA A 20 -14.71 -10.38 -26.51
CA ALA A 20 -14.37 -11.79 -26.69
C ALA A 20 -14.11 -12.51 -25.34
N ARG A 21 -13.39 -11.85 -24.43
CA ARG A 21 -13.10 -12.39 -23.09
C ARG A 21 -14.34 -12.48 -22.19
N VAL A 22 -15.31 -11.58 -22.35
CA VAL A 22 -16.60 -11.69 -21.65
C VAL A 22 -17.36 -12.90 -22.17
N ALA A 23 -17.41 -13.08 -23.49
CA ALA A 23 -18.07 -14.23 -24.11
C ALA A 23 -17.44 -15.58 -23.68
N GLU A 24 -16.13 -15.61 -23.52
CA GLU A 24 -15.36 -16.77 -23.04
C GLU A 24 -15.35 -16.91 -21.49
N ASN A 25 -16.00 -16.00 -20.77
CA ASN A 25 -15.98 -15.91 -19.30
C ASN A 25 -14.55 -15.93 -18.70
N SER A 26 -13.60 -15.32 -19.41
CA SER A 26 -12.16 -15.32 -19.10
C SER A 26 -11.66 -13.93 -18.67
N GLN A 27 -12.55 -13.11 -18.12
CA GLN A 27 -12.27 -11.74 -17.69
C GLN A 27 -11.44 -11.75 -16.40
N ASP A 28 -10.25 -11.16 -16.43
CA ASP A 28 -9.39 -11.08 -15.25
C ASP A 28 -9.04 -9.63 -14.91
N TYR A 29 -9.75 -9.08 -13.92
CA TYR A 29 -9.54 -7.72 -13.39
C TYR A 29 -8.38 -7.60 -12.41
N GLN A 30 -7.67 -8.69 -12.15
CA GLN A 30 -6.53 -8.72 -11.25
C GLN A 30 -5.20 -8.66 -11.98
N HIS A 31 -5.17 -8.60 -13.32
CA HIS A 31 -3.93 -8.60 -14.09
C HIS A 31 -3.89 -7.57 -15.22
N GLY A 32 -2.68 -7.05 -15.47
CA GLY A 32 -2.39 -6.17 -16.60
C GLY A 32 -3.27 -4.91 -16.65
N ILE A 33 -3.63 -4.52 -17.88
CA ILE A 33 -4.40 -3.29 -18.14
C ILE A 33 -5.79 -3.28 -17.47
N PHE A 34 -6.35 -4.45 -17.16
CA PHE A 34 -7.66 -4.56 -16.50
C PHE A 34 -7.64 -4.13 -15.03
N GLN A 35 -6.46 -3.98 -14.42
CA GLN A 35 -6.34 -3.42 -13.07
C GLN A 35 -6.55 -1.91 -13.04
N SER A 36 -6.47 -1.23 -14.19
CA SER A 36 -6.61 0.22 -14.30
C SER A 36 -7.90 0.73 -13.67
N ILE A 37 -7.80 1.90 -13.02
CA ILE A 37 -8.96 2.60 -12.48
C ILE A 37 -9.68 3.28 -13.64
N GLY A 38 -10.97 3.01 -13.78
CA GLY A 38 -11.81 3.60 -14.82
C GLY A 38 -12.40 2.60 -15.80
N PHE A 39 -11.90 1.37 -15.90
CA PHE A 39 -12.49 0.36 -16.77
C PHE A 39 -13.47 -0.57 -16.05
N LYS A 40 -12.99 -1.28 -15.02
CA LYS A 40 -13.81 -2.26 -14.28
C LYS A 40 -15.01 -1.63 -13.56
N GLU A 41 -14.90 -0.35 -13.19
CA GLU A 41 -16.01 0.40 -12.59
C GLU A 41 -17.20 0.56 -13.54
N PHE A 42 -16.96 0.56 -14.86
CA PHE A 42 -18.00 0.64 -15.90
C PHE A 42 -18.29 -0.71 -16.55
N HIS A 43 -17.80 -1.83 -16.00
CA HIS A 43 -17.94 -3.14 -16.63
C HIS A 43 -19.41 -3.46 -16.94
N GLN A 44 -20.29 -3.35 -15.94
CA GLN A 44 -21.71 -3.67 -16.09
C GLN A 44 -22.39 -2.78 -17.14
N PHE A 45 -22.13 -1.48 -17.09
CA PHE A 45 -22.60 -0.51 -18.10
C PHE A 45 -22.18 -0.94 -19.52
N LEU A 46 -20.90 -1.27 -19.73
CA LEU A 46 -20.38 -1.64 -21.05
C LEU A 46 -20.91 -3.00 -21.54
N THR A 47 -21.07 -3.99 -20.66
CA THR A 47 -21.55 -5.33 -21.05
C THR A 47 -23.05 -5.39 -21.35
N THR A 48 -23.83 -4.50 -20.76
CA THR A 48 -25.30 -4.46 -20.91
C THR A 48 -25.77 -3.43 -21.93
N GLU A 49 -24.83 -2.70 -22.56
CA GLU A 49 -25.12 -1.66 -23.53
C GLU A 49 -25.91 -2.24 -24.72
N GLY A 50 -27.10 -1.70 -24.98
CA GLY A 50 -28.02 -2.18 -26.02
C GLY A 50 -28.91 -3.36 -25.63
N GLN A 51 -28.76 -3.92 -24.43
CA GLN A 51 -29.58 -5.04 -23.92
C GLN A 51 -30.59 -4.61 -22.85
N CYS A 52 -30.40 -3.45 -22.23
CA CYS A 52 -31.28 -2.90 -21.20
C CYS A 52 -32.02 -1.64 -21.68
N SER A 53 -32.99 -1.18 -20.88
CA SER A 53 -33.68 0.08 -21.16
C SER A 53 -32.71 1.26 -20.98
N LYS A 54 -33.05 2.41 -21.57
CA LYS A 54 -32.22 3.62 -21.45
C LYS A 54 -32.07 4.08 -20.00
N GLU A 55 -33.14 3.91 -19.22
CA GLU A 55 -33.17 4.26 -17.80
C GLU A 55 -32.20 3.39 -17.01
N ALA A 56 -32.25 2.07 -17.17
CA ALA A 56 -31.33 1.14 -16.52
C ALA A 56 -29.87 1.37 -16.95
N SER A 57 -29.64 1.69 -18.22
CA SER A 57 -28.29 2.03 -18.72
C SER A 57 -27.73 3.30 -18.05
N ASN A 58 -28.57 4.32 -17.87
CA ASN A 58 -28.17 5.57 -17.20
C ASN A 58 -27.88 5.34 -15.70
N GLU A 59 -28.64 4.47 -15.03
CA GLU A 59 -28.36 4.09 -13.65
C GLU A 59 -26.99 3.43 -13.50
N LEU A 60 -26.69 2.43 -14.35
CA LEU A 60 -25.38 1.77 -14.37
C LEU A 60 -24.23 2.72 -14.70
N LEU A 61 -24.48 3.71 -15.55
CA LEU A 61 -23.49 4.75 -15.86
C LEU A 61 -23.17 5.58 -14.62
N GLU A 62 -24.19 6.06 -13.91
CA GLU A 62 -24.01 6.86 -12.70
C GLU A 62 -23.32 6.04 -11.60
N GLU A 63 -23.70 4.77 -11.42
CA GLU A 63 -23.01 3.85 -10.50
C GLU A 63 -21.52 3.72 -10.85
N GLY A 64 -21.19 3.57 -12.14
CA GLY A 64 -19.80 3.52 -12.61
C GLY A 64 -19.03 4.82 -12.32
N ILE A 65 -19.66 5.97 -12.48
CA ILE A 65 -19.06 7.28 -12.16
C ILE A 65 -18.78 7.40 -10.66
N GLN A 66 -19.71 7.00 -9.80
CA GLN A 66 -19.54 7.05 -8.35
C GLN A 66 -18.47 6.05 -7.89
N ALA A 67 -18.46 4.85 -8.46
CA ALA A 67 -17.42 3.85 -8.23
C ALA A 67 -16.04 4.41 -8.61
N LEU A 68 -15.90 5.01 -9.80
CA LEU A 68 -14.67 5.64 -10.28
C LEU A 68 -14.16 6.71 -9.31
N LYS A 69 -15.03 7.63 -8.87
CA LYS A 69 -14.67 8.67 -7.88
C LYS A 69 -14.18 8.05 -6.57
N LEU A 70 -14.89 7.03 -6.08
CA LEU A 70 -14.56 6.35 -4.83
C LEU A 70 -13.21 5.64 -4.90
N VAL A 71 -12.95 4.85 -5.96
CA VAL A 71 -11.68 4.12 -6.09
C VAL A 71 -10.50 5.08 -6.30
N THR A 72 -10.70 6.19 -7.01
CA THR A 72 -9.68 7.23 -7.19
C THR A 72 -9.29 7.86 -5.85
N LYS A 73 -10.28 8.20 -5.01
CA LYS A 73 -10.04 8.72 -3.66
C LYS A 73 -9.31 7.71 -2.77
N ARG A 74 -9.69 6.43 -2.84
CA ARG A 74 -9.01 5.34 -2.11
C ARG A 74 -7.58 5.17 -2.60
N TYR A 75 -7.34 5.28 -3.91
CA TYR A 75 -6.02 5.18 -4.51
C TYR A 75 -5.10 6.31 -4.05
N ALA A 76 -5.56 7.57 -4.09
CA ALA A 76 -4.81 8.71 -3.58
C ALA A 76 -4.40 8.52 -2.10
N ARG A 77 -5.33 8.07 -1.25
CA ARG A 77 -5.03 7.74 0.16
C ARG A 77 -4.00 6.62 0.30
N LYS A 78 -4.09 5.59 -0.54
CA LYS A 78 -3.14 4.48 -0.56
C LYS A 78 -1.75 4.94 -1.00
N GLN A 79 -1.65 5.83 -1.98
CA GLN A 79 -0.39 6.44 -2.42
C GLN A 79 0.26 7.22 -1.28
N VAL A 80 -0.47 8.12 -0.63
CA VAL A 80 0.05 8.88 0.52
C VAL A 80 0.55 7.93 1.61
N LYS A 81 -0.26 6.94 2.00
CA LYS A 81 0.13 5.94 3.00
C LYS A 81 1.36 5.13 2.56
N TRP A 82 1.47 4.79 1.29
CA TRP A 82 2.62 4.06 0.75
C TRP A 82 3.89 4.92 0.78
N ILE A 83 3.82 6.18 0.33
CA ILE A 83 4.94 7.13 0.37
C ILE A 83 5.42 7.31 1.80
N GLN A 84 4.51 7.59 2.74
CA GLN A 84 4.84 7.74 4.16
C GLN A 84 5.51 6.50 4.73
N ASN A 85 4.97 5.31 4.46
CA ASN A 85 5.53 4.08 5.02
C ASN A 85 6.86 3.67 4.38
N ARG A 86 7.02 3.89 3.07
CA ARG A 86 8.18 3.44 2.29
C ARG A 86 9.37 4.38 2.44
N PHE A 87 9.13 5.68 2.41
CA PHE A 87 10.20 6.67 2.41
C PHE A 87 10.42 7.34 3.76
N LEU A 88 9.37 7.54 4.57
CA LEU A 88 9.47 8.36 5.78
C LEU A 88 9.53 7.56 7.09
N ARG A 89 8.67 6.54 7.26
CA ARG A 89 8.60 5.77 8.52
C ARG A 89 9.70 4.71 8.66
N ARG A 90 10.07 4.06 7.55
CA ARG A 90 11.08 3.00 7.52
C ARG A 90 11.98 3.20 6.31
N PRO A 91 12.76 4.29 6.26
CA PRO A 91 13.69 4.52 5.18
C PRO A 91 14.68 3.34 5.16
N GLY A 92 14.75 2.63 4.04
CA GLY A 92 15.85 1.70 3.80
C GLY A 92 17.18 2.45 3.69
N GLN A 93 18.30 1.72 3.69
CA GLN A 93 19.65 2.33 3.61
C GLN A 93 19.84 3.27 2.39
N ASN A 94 19.06 3.06 1.31
CA ASN A 94 19.18 3.80 0.05
C ASN A 94 17.97 4.71 -0.24
N VAL A 95 17.31 5.24 0.79
CA VAL A 95 16.19 6.18 0.59
C VAL A 95 16.72 7.61 0.53
N PRO A 96 16.50 8.33 -0.59
CA PRO A 96 16.92 9.73 -0.69
C PRO A 96 16.10 10.63 0.26
N PRO A 97 16.63 11.81 0.63
CA PRO A 97 15.86 12.82 1.33
C PRO A 97 14.59 13.16 0.54
N VAL A 98 13.45 13.21 1.25
CA VAL A 98 12.16 13.57 0.65
C VAL A 98 11.87 15.01 1.01
N TYR A 99 11.57 15.84 0.02
CA TYR A 99 11.15 17.23 0.23
C TYR A 99 9.66 17.34 -0.06
N SER A 100 8.91 17.97 0.84
CA SER A 100 7.47 18.18 0.67
C SER A 100 7.24 19.54 0.01
N LEU A 101 6.37 19.57 -0.99
CA LEU A 101 5.93 20.79 -1.70
C LEU A 101 4.42 20.96 -1.50
N GLU A 102 3.97 22.18 -1.25
CA GLU A 102 2.56 22.46 -0.95
C GLU A 102 1.76 22.73 -2.23
N GLY A 103 1.13 21.68 -2.77
CA GLY A 103 0.29 21.76 -3.98
C GLY A 103 -1.22 21.85 -3.72
N SER A 104 -1.65 22.29 -2.53
CA SER A 104 -3.07 22.34 -2.15
C SER A 104 -3.86 23.41 -2.90
N ASP A 105 -3.23 24.56 -3.17
CA ASP A 105 -3.81 25.69 -3.89
C ASP A 105 -3.07 25.90 -5.22
N LEU A 106 -3.80 25.72 -6.32
CA LEU A 106 -3.23 25.84 -7.67
C LEU A 106 -2.88 27.28 -8.04
N SER A 107 -3.49 28.28 -7.40
CA SER A 107 -3.17 29.69 -7.66
C SER A 107 -1.77 30.08 -7.16
N GLN A 108 -1.24 29.32 -6.20
CA GLN A 108 0.08 29.51 -5.59
C GLN A 108 1.12 28.50 -6.11
N TRP A 109 0.82 27.79 -7.21
CA TRP A 109 1.68 26.72 -7.73
C TRP A 109 3.12 27.17 -8.00
N GLU A 110 3.28 28.34 -8.61
CA GLU A 110 4.60 28.87 -8.98
C GLU A 110 5.48 29.03 -7.74
N GLU A 111 5.00 29.78 -6.75
CA GLU A 111 5.71 30.12 -5.51
C GLU A 111 5.90 28.92 -4.57
N LYS A 112 4.89 28.05 -4.44
CA LYS A 112 4.88 26.97 -3.43
C LYS A 112 5.34 25.61 -3.94
N VAL A 113 5.38 25.40 -5.24
CA VAL A 113 5.75 24.11 -5.85
C VAL A 113 6.88 24.26 -6.85
N LEU A 114 6.74 25.10 -7.88
CA LEU A 114 7.72 25.16 -8.96
C LEU A 114 9.05 25.75 -8.51
N GLU A 115 9.04 26.97 -7.98
CA GLU A 115 10.26 27.66 -7.55
C GLU A 115 11.04 26.85 -6.48
N PRO A 116 10.40 26.31 -5.42
CA PRO A 116 11.13 25.50 -4.45
C PRO A 116 11.65 24.19 -5.04
N ALA A 117 10.92 23.56 -5.96
CA ALA A 117 11.39 22.35 -6.63
C ALA A 117 12.66 22.60 -7.45
N ILE A 118 12.68 23.69 -8.22
CA ILE A 118 13.86 24.10 -9.00
C ILE A 118 15.03 24.37 -8.06
N GLN A 119 14.83 25.15 -6.99
CA GLN A 119 15.88 25.47 -6.02
C GLN A 119 16.48 24.22 -5.36
N ILE A 120 15.65 23.22 -5.01
CA ILE A 120 16.11 21.95 -4.45
C ILE A 120 17.00 21.21 -5.45
N VAL A 121 16.56 21.11 -6.71
CA VAL A 121 17.28 20.42 -7.77
C VAL A 121 18.59 21.14 -8.11
N GLU A 122 18.58 22.46 -8.23
CA GLU A 122 19.78 23.25 -8.49
C GLU A 122 20.80 23.14 -7.36
N SER A 123 20.34 23.20 -6.09
CA SER A 123 21.21 23.03 -4.92
C SER A 123 21.87 21.65 -4.94
N PHE A 124 21.09 20.61 -5.29
CA PHE A 124 21.60 19.25 -5.43
C PHE A 124 22.70 19.15 -6.51
N PHE A 125 22.47 19.72 -7.71
CA PHE A 125 23.48 19.71 -8.78
C PHE A 125 24.77 20.45 -8.41
N GLN A 126 24.67 21.48 -7.57
CA GLN A 126 25.81 22.28 -7.14
C GLN A 126 26.48 21.75 -5.86
N GLY A 127 26.02 20.62 -5.31
CA GLY A 127 26.53 20.06 -4.06
C GLY A 127 26.25 20.92 -2.82
N ARG A 128 25.27 21.84 -2.91
CA ARG A 128 24.83 22.69 -1.81
C ARG A 128 23.60 22.09 -1.11
N GLN A 129 23.42 22.39 0.17
CA GLN A 129 22.19 22.04 0.86
C GLN A 129 21.05 22.96 0.39
N PRO A 130 19.87 22.42 0.01
CA PRO A 130 18.72 23.23 -0.32
C PRO A 130 18.29 24.13 0.85
N PRO A 131 17.66 25.29 0.56
CA PRO A 131 17.13 26.18 1.61
C PRO A 131 15.95 25.53 2.37
N VAL A 132 15.28 24.56 1.75
CA VAL A 132 14.18 23.80 2.34
C VAL A 132 14.73 22.54 3.01
N GLN A 133 14.32 22.28 4.24
CA GLN A 133 14.71 21.05 4.95
C GLN A 133 13.95 19.83 4.42
N PRO A 134 14.58 18.63 4.41
CA PRO A 134 13.87 17.39 4.14
C PRO A 134 12.69 17.20 5.09
N PHE A 135 11.60 16.68 4.56
CA PHE A 135 10.40 16.38 5.31
C PHE A 135 10.64 15.18 6.24
N VAL A 136 10.42 15.41 7.54
CA VAL A 136 10.49 14.37 8.57
C VAL A 136 9.10 14.12 9.11
N LEU A 137 8.64 12.88 9.04
CA LEU A 137 7.38 12.48 9.65
C LEU A 137 7.62 12.13 11.13
N GLU A 138 6.91 12.79 12.04
CA GLU A 138 6.94 12.43 13.46
C GLU A 138 6.58 10.95 13.65
N ARG A 139 7.45 10.23 14.34
CA ARG A 139 7.33 8.79 14.53
C ARG A 139 6.85 8.50 15.94
N ASN A 140 5.77 7.73 16.07
CA ASN A 140 5.45 7.06 17.31
C ASN A 140 6.27 5.75 17.40
N PRO A 141 7.24 5.62 18.33
CA PRO A 141 8.07 4.42 18.45
C PRO A 141 7.27 3.16 18.80
N GLU A 142 6.09 3.32 19.38
CA GLU A 142 5.23 2.21 19.81
C GLU A 142 4.47 1.56 18.65
N GLU A 143 4.11 2.33 17.60
CA GLU A 143 3.38 1.80 16.43
C GLU A 143 4.20 0.82 15.57
N ASP A 144 5.54 0.92 15.63
CA ASP A 144 6.40 0.26 14.65
C ASP A 144 6.87 -1.14 15.05
N LYS A 145 6.55 -1.57 16.28
CA LYS A 145 6.86 -2.91 16.78
C LYS A 145 5.85 -3.90 16.20
N ARG A 146 6.09 -4.33 14.95
CA ARG A 146 5.40 -5.48 14.33
C ARG A 146 5.84 -6.79 14.99
N ARG A 147 5.54 -6.95 16.27
CA ARG A 147 5.81 -8.17 17.03
C ARG A 147 4.89 -9.28 16.53
N GLY A 148 5.47 -10.44 16.26
CA GLY A 148 4.71 -11.65 15.97
C GLY A 148 4.32 -12.34 17.27
N CYS A 149 3.02 -12.42 17.55
CA CYS A 149 2.45 -13.13 18.68
C CYS A 149 1.73 -14.39 18.16
N MET A 150 2.11 -15.56 18.65
CA MET A 150 1.41 -16.80 18.35
C MET A 150 0.23 -16.97 19.32
N CYS A 151 -0.97 -17.14 18.79
CA CYS A 151 -2.12 -17.60 19.56
C CYS A 151 -2.16 -19.12 19.51
N GLU A 152 -1.72 -19.78 20.59
CA GLU A 152 -1.76 -21.24 20.69
C GLU A 152 -3.18 -21.82 20.61
N PRO A 153 -4.21 -21.26 21.30
CA PRO A 153 -5.59 -21.74 21.16
C PRO A 153 -6.11 -21.80 19.73
N CYS A 154 -5.66 -20.87 18.89
CA CYS A 154 -6.08 -20.75 17.49
C CYS A 154 -5.05 -21.30 16.50
N GLY A 155 -3.84 -21.66 16.94
CA GLY A 155 -2.71 -22.03 16.09
C GLY A 155 -2.32 -20.96 15.07
N ARG A 156 -2.47 -19.67 15.40
CA ARG A 156 -2.27 -18.56 14.43
C ARG A 156 -1.13 -17.63 14.85
N LEU A 157 -0.23 -17.31 13.93
CA LEU A 157 0.73 -16.22 14.08
C LEU A 157 0.07 -14.89 13.72
N ILE A 158 0.14 -13.92 14.63
CA ILE A 158 -0.48 -12.61 14.47
C ILE A 158 0.60 -11.55 14.61
N ILE A 159 0.77 -10.75 13.57
CA ILE A 159 1.82 -9.74 13.52
C ILE A 159 1.21 -8.38 13.83
N GLY A 160 1.69 -7.74 14.90
CA GLY A 160 1.27 -6.41 15.34
C GLY A 160 0.46 -6.45 16.64
N ASP A 161 0.79 -5.55 17.58
CA ASP A 161 0.17 -5.49 18.90
C ASP A 161 -1.34 -5.13 18.79
N ARG A 162 -1.72 -4.32 17.79
CA ARG A 162 -3.12 -3.95 17.52
C ARG A 162 -3.94 -5.13 16.99
N GLU A 163 -3.39 -5.84 16.01
CA GLU A 163 -3.99 -7.04 15.42
C GLU A 163 -4.14 -8.15 16.47
N TRP A 164 -3.14 -8.29 17.35
CA TRP A 164 -3.19 -9.18 18.50
C TRP A 164 -4.34 -8.82 19.46
N GLN A 165 -4.43 -7.55 19.87
CA GLN A 165 -5.51 -7.07 20.75
C GLN A 165 -6.90 -7.27 20.14
N ALA A 166 -7.05 -7.03 18.83
CA ALA A 166 -8.30 -7.28 18.12
C ALA A 166 -8.63 -8.77 18.06
N HIS A 167 -7.63 -9.62 17.84
CA HIS A 167 -7.81 -11.07 17.79
C HIS A 167 -8.29 -11.64 19.12
N VAL A 168 -7.62 -11.32 20.24
CA VAL A 168 -7.97 -11.88 21.56
C VAL A 168 -9.38 -11.46 22.01
N LYS A 169 -9.89 -10.31 21.52
CA LYS A 169 -11.25 -9.83 21.76
C LYS A 169 -12.28 -10.37 20.75
N SER A 170 -11.86 -11.07 19.70
CA SER A 170 -12.75 -11.51 18.63
C SER A 170 -13.66 -12.66 19.06
N LYS A 171 -14.89 -12.70 18.51
CA LYS A 171 -15.85 -13.79 18.77
C LYS A 171 -15.28 -15.17 18.42
N ALA A 172 -14.46 -15.25 17.37
CA ALA A 172 -13.81 -16.48 16.93
C ALA A 172 -12.82 -17.01 17.98
N HIS A 173 -11.96 -16.14 18.51
CA HIS A 173 -11.01 -16.52 19.57
C HIS A 173 -11.73 -16.96 20.85
N LEU A 174 -12.75 -16.21 21.29
CA LEU A 174 -13.54 -16.55 22.47
C LEU A 174 -14.30 -17.88 22.31
N SER A 175 -14.81 -18.17 21.11
CA SER A 175 -15.45 -19.46 20.80
C SER A 175 -14.45 -20.61 20.88
N GLN A 176 -13.24 -20.43 20.33
CA GLN A 176 -12.18 -21.43 20.37
C GLN A 176 -11.73 -21.73 21.81
N LEU A 177 -11.59 -20.70 22.65
CA LEU A 177 -11.32 -20.88 24.08
C LEU A 177 -12.42 -21.66 24.79
N LYS A 178 -13.70 -21.42 24.46
CA LYS A 178 -14.82 -22.21 25.02
C LYS A 178 -14.75 -23.68 24.60
N LYS A 179 -14.42 -23.97 23.33
CA LYS A 179 -14.24 -25.36 22.85
C LYS A 179 -13.12 -26.08 23.59
N LEU A 180 -11.99 -25.42 23.80
CA LEU A 180 -10.85 -25.99 24.51
C LEU A 180 -11.14 -26.26 26.00
N ARG A 181 -12.00 -25.45 26.65
CA ARG A 181 -12.44 -25.70 28.04
C ARG A 181 -13.28 -26.97 28.20
N HIS A 182 -13.89 -27.47 27.12
CA HIS A 182 -14.65 -28.73 27.13
C HIS A 182 -13.81 -29.96 26.73
N GLN A 183 -12.51 -29.79 26.44
CA GLN A 183 -11.55 -30.88 26.25
C GLN A 183 -10.60 -30.96 27.45
N PRO A 184 -10.35 -32.15 28.04
CA PRO A 184 -9.42 -32.27 29.16
C PRO A 184 -7.98 -32.42 28.63
N SER A 185 -7.20 -31.32 28.60
CA SER A 185 -5.73 -31.28 28.82
C SER A 185 -5.17 -29.84 28.71
N LEU A 186 -4.29 -29.49 29.66
CA LEU A 186 -3.63 -28.18 29.95
C LEU A 186 -2.33 -27.97 29.10
N PRO A 187 -1.74 -26.74 28.93
CA PRO A 187 -1.27 -25.86 30.01
C PRO A 187 -1.49 -24.33 29.82
N GLN A 188 -1.02 -23.60 30.85
CA GLN A 188 -1.16 -22.16 31.10
C GLN A 188 -0.60 -21.26 29.98
N ALA A 189 -1.14 -20.03 29.93
CA ALA A 189 -0.83 -19.01 28.93
C ALA A 189 0.67 -18.64 28.84
N PRO A 190 1.27 -18.64 27.64
CA PRO A 190 2.58 -18.03 27.45
C PRO A 190 2.46 -16.51 27.30
N ALA A 191 3.39 -15.81 27.94
CA ALA A 191 3.63 -14.39 27.77
C ALA A 191 4.32 -14.08 26.43
N CYS A 192 4.13 -12.84 25.97
CA CYS A 192 4.74 -12.27 24.78
C CYS A 192 6.26 -12.44 24.80
N ARG A 193 6.83 -13.30 23.94
CA ARG A 193 8.29 -13.40 23.76
C ARG A 193 8.76 -12.25 22.87
N SER A 194 9.45 -11.28 23.45
CA SER A 194 10.21 -10.27 22.72
C SER A 194 11.45 -10.90 22.09
N GLY A 195 11.29 -11.56 20.94
CA GLY A 195 12.40 -11.96 20.10
C GLY A 195 12.98 -10.75 19.40
N GLY A 196 13.94 -10.07 20.04
CA GLY A 196 14.87 -9.19 19.34
C GLY A 196 15.78 -10.06 18.48
N THR A 197 15.68 -9.95 17.16
CA THR A 197 16.70 -10.51 16.27
C THR A 197 17.89 -9.56 16.29
N GLU A 198 18.77 -9.71 17.27
CA GLU A 198 20.13 -9.17 17.19
C GLU A 198 20.87 -10.02 16.16
N MET A 199 21.07 -9.46 14.97
CA MET A 199 22.05 -9.98 14.01
C MET A 199 23.44 -9.79 14.64
N GLY A 200 23.98 -10.87 15.19
CA GLY A 200 25.30 -10.89 15.82
C GLY A 200 26.39 -10.41 14.87
N SER A 201 27.04 -9.32 15.25
CA SER A 201 28.34 -8.89 14.76
C SER A 201 29.35 -10.02 15.02
N LYS A 202 30.02 -10.47 13.96
CA LYS A 202 31.20 -11.34 14.09
C LYS A 202 32.29 -10.61 14.90
N PRO A 203 32.98 -11.28 15.83
CA PRO A 203 34.18 -10.71 16.43
C PRO A 203 35.36 -10.90 15.47
N ASP A 204 35.96 -9.78 15.07
CA ASP A 204 37.30 -9.77 14.48
C ASP A 204 38.30 -10.19 15.56
N SER A 205 39.00 -11.29 15.30
CA SER A 205 40.16 -11.71 16.07
C SER A 205 41.40 -11.33 15.28
N GLU A 206 42.13 -10.33 15.78
CA GLU A 206 43.50 -10.04 15.41
C GLU A 206 44.42 -11.20 15.86
N GLY A 207 45.38 -11.58 15.02
CA GLY A 207 46.40 -12.55 15.41
C GLY A 207 47.35 -13.02 14.30
N GLY A 208 48.28 -12.16 13.89
CA GLY A 208 49.66 -12.57 13.54
C GLY A 208 49.99 -12.92 12.09
N GLY A 209 51.02 -12.24 11.56
CA GLY A 209 51.68 -12.47 10.25
C GLY A 209 52.26 -13.89 10.08
N VAL A 210 52.82 -14.29 8.94
CA VAL A 210 53.89 -13.69 8.13
C VAL A 210 53.90 -14.43 6.77
N GLY A 211 54.31 -13.79 5.66
CA GLY A 211 54.77 -14.58 4.49
C GLY A 211 54.61 -13.92 3.13
N ALA A 212 55.68 -13.27 2.67
CA ALA A 212 55.83 -12.76 1.32
C ALA A 212 55.87 -13.87 0.25
N GLN A 213 55.28 -13.63 -0.93
CA GLN A 213 55.99 -13.66 -2.22
C GLN A 213 55.08 -13.22 -3.39
N ARG A 214 55.65 -12.28 -4.16
CA ARG A 214 55.19 -11.84 -5.48
C ARG A 214 55.32 -12.99 -6.49
N ILE A 215 54.33 -13.16 -7.38
CA ILE A 215 54.42 -12.98 -8.84
C ILE A 215 53.06 -12.48 -9.32
#